data_AF-A0A532UU53-F1
#
_entry.id   AF-A0A532UU53-F1
#
_cell.length_a   1.000
_cell.length_b   1.000
_cell.length_c   1.000
_cell.angle_alpha   90.00
_cell.angle_beta   90.00
_cell.angle_gamma   90.00
#
_symmetry.space_group_name_H-M   'P 1'
#
loop_
_entity.id
_entity.type
_entity.pdbx_description
1 polymer ?
#
loop_
_entity_poly.entity_id
_entity_poly.type
_entity_poly.pdbx_seq_one_letter_code
_entity_poly.pdbx_strand_id
1 'polypeptide(L)' 'MEKVLISMGFKLVRQKGSHVFYRHPDGRTTTLPNHPGRDLARPLIREILREIELTPDGFRERLEKV' A
#
# COMPACT_ATOMS: atom_id res chain seq x y z
N MET A 1 4.31 -1.73 4.20
CA MET A 1 3.17 -1.43 3.29
C MET A 1 3.53 -1.72 1.85
N GLU A 2 4.54 -1.07 1.27
CA GLU A 2 4.95 -1.29 -0.14
C GLU A 2 5.11 -2.75 -0.53
N LYS A 3 5.87 -3.53 0.25
CA LYS A 3 6.05 -4.96 -0.01
C LYS A 3 4.72 -5.74 -0.06
N VAL A 4 3.74 -5.38 0.77
CA VAL A 4 2.40 -5.99 0.76
C VAL A 4 1.68 -5.67 -0.55
N LEU A 5 1.70 -4.41 -0.99
CA LEU A 5 1.13 -4.00 -2.27
C LEU A 5 1.72 -4.82 -3.43
N ILE A 6 3.06 -4.94 -3.48
CA ILE A 6 3.77 -5.71 -4.51
C ILE A 6 3.37 -7.20 -4.44
N SER A 7 3.32 -7.79 -3.25
CA SER A 7 2.91 -9.19 -3.05
C SER A 7 1.46 -9.47 -3.48
N MET A 8 0.61 -8.44 -3.45
CA MET A 8 -0.78 -8.49 -3.90
C MET A 8 -0.94 -8.18 -5.40
N GLY A 9 0.16 -7.98 -6.14
CA GLY A 9 0.15 -7.72 -7.58
C GLY A 9 -0.03 -6.26 -7.98
N PHE A 10 0.01 -5.31 -7.03
CA PHE A 10 0.06 -3.89 -7.38
C PHE A 10 1.41 -3.54 -8.01
N LYS A 11 1.39 -2.65 -8.99
CA LYS A 11 2.58 -2.15 -9.68
C LYS A 11 2.71 -0.66 -9.45
N LEU A 12 3.95 -0.20 -9.30
CA LEU A 12 4.29 1.21 -9.33
C LEU A 12 4.02 1.74 -10.73
N VAL A 13 3.20 2.79 -10.84
CA VAL A 13 2.88 3.43 -12.13
C VAL A 13 3.62 4.74 -12.29
N ARG A 14 3.71 5.54 -11.21
CA ARG A 14 4.44 6.82 -11.21
C ARG A 14 4.83 7.23 -9.81
N GLN A 15 5.81 8.13 -9.73
CA GLN A 15 6.22 8.79 -8.50
C GLN A 15 6.28 10.31 -8.71
N LYS A 16 5.74 11.08 -7.76
CA LYS A 16 5.88 12.55 -7.71
C LYS A 16 6.42 12.94 -6.35
N GLY A 17 7.68 13.37 -6.31
CA GLY A 17 8.38 13.61 -5.05
C GLY A 17 8.41 12.34 -4.20
N SER A 18 7.99 12.45 -2.94
CA SER A 18 7.90 11.30 -2.03
C SER A 18 6.64 10.45 -2.22
N HIS A 19 5.70 10.80 -3.09
CA HIS A 19 4.46 10.04 -3.21
C HIS A 19 4.51 9.09 -4.40
N VAL A 20 4.28 7.81 -4.12
CA VAL A 20 4.32 6.72 -5.11
C VAL A 20 2.90 6.23 -5.36
N PHE A 21 2.50 6.20 -6.63
CA PHE A 21 1.18 5.74 -7.04
C PHE A 21 1.23 4.29 -7.52
N TYR A 22 0.36 3.47 -6.95
CA TYR A 22 0.24 2.03 -7.19
C TYR A 22 -1.09 1.70 -7.87
N ARG A 23 -1.05 0.77 -8.83
CA ARG A 23 -2.25 0.25 -9.53
C ARG A 23 -2.19 -1.26 -9.63
N HIS A 24 -3.31 -1.91 -9.35
CA HIS A 24 -3.53 -3.31 -9.62
C HIS A 24 -4.28 -3.50 -10.95
N PRO A 25 -4.05 -4.59 -11.72
CA PRO A 25 -4.74 -4.83 -12.99
C PRO A 25 -6.27 -4.88 -12.92
N ASP A 26 -6.83 -5.23 -11.77
CA ASP A 26 -8.29 -5.23 -11.52
C ASP A 26 -8.91 -3.84 -11.35
N GLY A 27 -8.11 -2.77 -11.34
CA GLY A 27 -8.57 -1.39 -11.23
C GLY A 27 -8.37 -0.75 -9.86
N ARG A 28 -8.01 -1.50 -8.80
CA ARG A 28 -7.68 -0.90 -7.49
C ARG A 28 -6.42 -0.04 -7.59
N THR A 29 -6.41 1.06 -6.83
CA THR A 29 -5.30 2.01 -6.81
C THR A 29 -5.09 2.56 -5.41
N THR A 30 -3.87 2.99 -5.10
CA THR A 30 -3.55 3.70 -3.85
C THR A 30 -2.31 4.56 -4.02
N THR A 31 -2.11 5.52 -3.12
CA THR A 31 -0.90 6.34 -3.06
C THR A 31 -0.17 6.11 -1.73
N LEU A 32 1.11 5.76 -1.82
CA LEU A 32 1.96 5.54 -0.66
C LEU A 32 2.98 6.68 -0.53
N PRO A 33 3.03 7.38 0.61
CA PRO A 33 4.17 8.25 0.92
C PRO A 33 5.40 7.38 1.18
N ASN A 34 6.49 7.69 0.48
CA ASN A 34 7.79 7.07 0.55
C ASN A 34 8.79 8.06 1.14
N HIS A 35 8.74 8.21 2.47
CA HIS A 35 9.71 8.94 3.26
C HIS A 35 10.53 7.94 4.07
N PRO A 36 11.84 7.80 3.79
CA PRO A 36 12.72 6.93 4.58
C PRO A 36 12.67 7.31 6.06
N GLY A 37 12.55 6.32 6.94
CA GLY A 37 12.63 6.50 8.40
C GLY A 37 11.37 7.09 9.07
N ARG A 38 10.25 7.24 8.35
CA ARG A 38 8.99 7.71 8.94
C ARG A 38 7.90 6.65 8.85
N ASP A 39 7.29 6.35 10.00
CA ASP A 39 6.13 5.47 10.06
C ASP A 39 4.89 6.14 9.45
N LEU A 40 4.05 5.32 8.83
CA LEU A 40 2.74 5.75 8.35
C LEU A 40 1.79 5.90 9.55
N ALA A 41 1.08 7.04 9.60
CA ALA A 41 0.07 7.25 10.62
C ALA A 41 -1.06 6.21 10.49
N ARG A 42 -1.61 5.75 11.62
CA ARG A 42 -2.70 4.75 11.65
C ARG A 42 -3.90 5.11 10.76
N PRO A 43 -4.38 6.37 10.70
CA PRO A 43 -5.49 6.74 9.81
C PRO A 43 -5.16 6.50 8.33
N LEU A 44 -3.95 6.87 7.91
CA LEU A 44 -3.48 6.68 6.53
C LEU A 44 -3.36 5.20 6.18
N ILE A 45 -2.87 4.37 7.11
CA ILE A 45 -2.85 2.91 6.91
C ILE A 45 -4.28 2.40 6.66
N ARG A 46 -5.26 2.81 7.47
CA ARG A 46 -6.66 2.40 7.30
C ARG A 46 -7.26 2.86 5.98
N GLU A 47 -6.92 4.06 5.53
CA GLU A 47 -7.34 4.59 4.23
C GLU A 47 -6.79 3.74 3.09
N ILE A 48 -5.47 3.49 3.07
CA ILE A 48 -4.82 2.64 2.07
C ILE A 48 -5.45 1.25 2.06
N LEU A 49 -5.67 0.65 3.23
CA LEU A 49 -6.30 -0.66 3.35
C LEU A 49 -7.71 -0.69 2.75
N ARG A 50 -8.49 0.37 2.93
CA ARG A 50 -9.82 0.51 2.32
C ARG A 50 -9.72 0.63 0.80
N GLU A 51 -8.80 1.44 0.28
CA GLU A 51 -8.60 1.65 -1.16
C GLU A 51 -8.21 0.35 -1.89
N ILE A 52 -7.41 -0.50 -1.23
CA ILE A 52 -6.97 -1.79 -1.78
C ILE A 52 -7.88 -2.96 -1.38
N GLU A 53 -9.00 -2.69 -0.72
CA GLU A 53 -9.98 -3.70 -0.27
C GLU A 53 -9.35 -4.81 0.59
N LEU A 54 -8.45 -4.45 1.51
CA LEU A 54 -7.79 -5.37 2.43
C LEU A 54 -8.22 -5.10 3.86
N THR A 55 -8.67 -6.14 4.57
CA THR A 55 -9.02 -6.02 5.99
C THR A 55 -7.76 -5.87 6.85
N PRO A 56 -7.85 -5.29 8.07
CA PRO A 56 -6.71 -5.22 8.99
C PRO A 56 -6.09 -6.59 9.32
N ASP A 57 -6.92 -7.63 9.47
CA ASP A 57 -6.45 -8.99 9.72
C ASP A 57 -5.78 -9.58 8.48
N GLY A 58 -6.37 -9.39 7.30
CA GLY A 58 -5.73 -9.77 6.04
C GLY A 58 -4.39 -9.06 5.83
N PHE A 59 -4.27 -7.81 6.27
CA PHE A 59 -3.01 -7.08 6.24
C PHE A 59 -1.96 -7.71 7.16
N ARG A 60 -2.34 -8.12 8.37
CA ARG A 60 -1.46 -8.83 9.31
C ARG A 60 -0.95 -10.14 8.71
N GLU A 61 -1.85 -10.96 8.16
CA GLU A 61 -1.46 -12.23 7.52
C GLU A 61 -0.51 -12.03 6.34
N ARG A 62 -0.67 -10.94 5.59
CA ARG A 62 0.22 -10.61 4.47
C ARG A 62 1.58 -10.12 4.97
N LEU A 63 1.64 -9.38 6.07
CA LEU A 63 2.91 -8.96 6.67
C LEU A 63 3.76 -10.14 7.14
N GLU A 64 3.15 -11.22 7.63
CA GLU A 64 3.87 -12.43 8.05
C GLU A 64 4.47 -13.23 6.89
N LYS A 65 3.97 -13.02 5.67
CA LYS A 65 4.35 -13.77 4.45
C LYS A 65 5.38 -13.04 3.58
N VAL A 66 5.89 -11.88 4.02
CA VAL A 66 6.64 -10.90 3.21
C VAL A 66 7.99 -10.55 3.83
#